data_AF-A0A8T3ZXW2-F1
#
_entry.id   AF-A0A8T3ZXW2-F1
#
_cell.length_a   1.000
_cell.length_b   1.000
_cell.length_c   1.000
_cell.angle_alpha   90.00
_cell.angle_beta   90.00
_cell.angle_gamma   90.00
#
_symmetry.space_group_name_H-M   'P 1'
#
loop_
_entity.id
_entity.type
_entity.pdbx_description
1 polymer ?
#
loop_
_entity_poly.entity_id
_entity_poly.type
_entity_poly.pdbx_seq_one_letter_code
_entity_poly.pdbx_strand_id
1 'polypeptide(L)'
;MSPMPPSKYRDFNVFKKDVEKLWREYGKFPSNDFLRGLKRFDLIKGFKYHGGFRNVRGVMEAPPTESPYRDFAKLETELRKLVEKHGELSNPILKREKRGDLISAIDNFHGGLNAVRKKMGLPVVLTPKPLSPMRDWSFFSIELKKWMEAHEGGFPTHAQLQAEKRSDLILGMNTHEGYPAVRERMGIEPEKNPFTEFNNLRKALAPIIKMHGGKYPSPAHITKNHPELEHAIRYYHGGHVATRLRLGVEPVGRPPHPFEDKETFLNALKAVRERLGRQPTQDDLIAEKRFDILYFLNKKTHGTYSEIKKDLRWLKEPKPKRRKLKFSSKEEFMDQLRGIRTEFGRRPTQEEVFRIGGRNFATAIRNKHYGSWDAIVDKLGWEQTFYTNQFRNEGNAVAAIAPVVETLGRFPKREELRSMGLGSLVYAISTWHGGLEAFKKKAGFPSKKMKRRSSYADPQNLVTELQKIFGSRDVSTPLLIQLKRFDLLYGIEVNGGLSQVWKGMREMRRYSELKEESPTYIAVAEVVAAAKGDTEALDVVLKKMDPLIRRFARKKIVEGYRGM
;
A
#
# COMPACT_ATOMS: atom_id res chain seq x y z
N MET A 1 -0.28 10.41 32.80
CA MET A 1 -1.51 9.61 32.96
C MET A 1 -1.11 8.21 33.38
N SER A 2 -1.46 7.77 34.59
CA SER A 2 -1.13 6.44 35.11
C SER A 2 -1.55 5.32 34.13
N PRO A 3 -0.79 4.21 34.04
CA PRO A 3 -1.14 3.09 33.17
C PRO A 3 -2.55 2.62 33.52
N MET A 4 -3.45 2.67 32.53
CA MET A 4 -4.82 2.19 32.73
C MET A 4 -4.72 0.71 33.14
N PRO A 5 -5.22 0.33 34.32
CA PRO A 5 -5.18 -1.05 34.78
C PRO A 5 -5.82 -1.96 33.72
N PRO A 6 -5.39 -3.25 33.61
CA PRO A 6 -6.04 -4.20 32.73
C PRO A 6 -7.54 -4.10 32.99
N SER A 7 -8.28 -3.71 31.96
CA SER A 7 -9.72 -3.47 32.08
C SER A 7 -10.33 -4.69 32.77
N LYS A 8 -10.96 -4.46 33.93
CA LYS A 8 -11.68 -5.50 34.70
C LYS A 8 -12.64 -6.33 33.83
N TYR A 9 -12.98 -5.84 32.64
CA TYR A 9 -13.80 -6.48 31.62
C TYR A 9 -13.08 -7.47 30.70
N ARG A 10 -11.83 -7.86 30.98
CA ARG A 10 -11.28 -9.08 30.37
C ARG A 10 -12.02 -10.32 30.83
N ASP A 11 -12.47 -10.32 32.09
CA ASP A 11 -13.40 -11.32 32.59
C ASP A 11 -14.80 -11.00 32.04
N PHE A 12 -15.36 -11.94 31.28
CA PHE A 12 -16.68 -11.79 30.68
C PHE A 12 -17.77 -11.68 31.76
N ASN A 13 -17.63 -12.31 32.92
CA ASN A 13 -18.64 -12.28 33.98
C ASN A 13 -18.72 -10.90 34.64
N VAL A 14 -17.57 -10.26 34.90
CA VAL A 14 -17.53 -8.88 35.42
C VAL A 14 -18.09 -7.89 34.40
N PHE A 15 -17.76 -8.09 33.13
CA PHE A 15 -18.30 -7.29 32.03
C PHE A 15 -19.81 -7.46 31.87
N LYS A 16 -20.29 -8.72 31.85
CA LYS A 16 -21.70 -9.08 31.74
C LYS A 16 -22.52 -8.42 32.84
N LYS A 17 -22.09 -8.50 34.11
CA LYS A 17 -22.79 -7.85 35.25
C LYS A 17 -22.99 -6.34 35.05
N ASP A 18 -21.94 -5.62 34.61
CA ASP A 18 -22.04 -4.18 34.41
C ASP A 18 -22.91 -3.83 33.18
N VAL A 19 -22.91 -4.66 32.13
CA VAL A 19 -23.80 -4.51 30.97
C VAL A 19 -25.25 -4.80 31.36
N GLU A 20 -25.52 -5.86 32.13
CA GLU A 20 -26.86 -6.20 32.65
C GLU A 20 -27.43 -5.11 33.54
N LYS A 21 -26.59 -4.51 34.40
CA LYS A 21 -27.00 -3.39 35.23
C LYS A 21 -27.53 -2.23 34.37
N LEU A 22 -26.77 -1.82 33.34
CA LEU A 22 -27.23 -0.78 32.41
C LEU A 22 -28.47 -1.21 31.64
N TRP A 23 -28.54 -2.48 31.23
CA TRP A 23 -29.71 -2.95 30.50
C TRP A 23 -30.97 -2.91 31.36
N ARG A 24 -30.91 -3.34 32.63
CA ARG A 24 -32.03 -3.23 33.57
C ARG A 24 -32.40 -1.77 33.87
N GLU A 25 -31.41 -0.92 34.10
CA GLU A 25 -31.60 0.50 34.44
C GLU A 25 -32.28 1.29 33.32
N TYR A 26 -31.92 1.03 32.05
CA TYR A 26 -32.41 1.80 30.90
C TYR A 26 -33.41 1.05 30.01
N GLY A 27 -33.78 -0.19 30.37
CA GLY A 27 -34.73 -1.03 29.63
C GLY A 27 -34.29 -1.44 28.22
N LYS A 28 -33.06 -1.11 27.80
CA LYS A 28 -32.54 -1.41 26.45
C LYS A 28 -31.09 -1.86 26.49
N PHE A 29 -30.75 -2.81 25.61
CA PHE A 29 -29.37 -3.27 25.50
C PHE A 29 -28.46 -2.12 25.02
N PRO A 30 -27.35 -1.82 25.70
CA PRO A 30 -26.56 -0.63 25.42
C PRO A 30 -25.94 -0.65 24.02
N SER A 31 -26.05 0.48 23.31
CA SER A 31 -25.39 0.72 22.01
C SER A 31 -24.05 1.44 22.20
N ASN A 32 -23.20 1.45 21.17
CA ASN A 32 -21.93 2.19 21.20
C ASN A 32 -22.15 3.68 21.50
N ASP A 33 -23.13 4.31 20.85
CA ASP A 33 -23.40 5.74 21.05
C ASP A 33 -24.00 6.03 22.43
N PHE A 34 -24.87 5.14 22.91
CA PHE A 34 -25.41 5.23 24.28
C PHE A 34 -24.29 5.18 25.33
N LEU A 35 -23.36 4.23 25.21
CA LEU A 35 -22.22 4.13 26.12
C LEU A 35 -21.27 5.33 26.02
N ARG A 36 -21.13 5.94 24.83
CA ARG A 36 -20.37 7.18 24.65
C ARG A 36 -21.03 8.36 25.38
N GLY A 37 -22.36 8.47 25.29
CA GLY A 37 -23.14 9.46 26.02
C GLY A 37 -22.96 9.34 27.53
N LEU A 38 -22.98 8.11 28.05
CA LEU A 38 -22.69 7.82 29.47
C LEU A 38 -21.20 7.91 29.84
N LYS A 39 -20.31 8.26 28.90
CA LYS A 39 -18.85 8.26 29.07
C LYS A 39 -18.28 6.91 29.56
N ARG A 40 -18.99 5.80 29.31
CA ARG A 40 -18.60 4.42 29.66
C ARG A 40 -17.72 3.78 28.58
N PHE A 41 -16.59 4.43 28.30
CA PHE A 41 -15.60 3.96 27.30
C PHE A 41 -14.94 2.63 27.70
N ASP A 42 -14.93 2.34 28.99
CA ASP A 42 -14.53 1.05 29.59
C ASP A 42 -15.38 -0.10 29.02
N LEU A 43 -16.71 0.03 29.00
CA LEU A 43 -17.60 -0.98 28.46
C LEU A 43 -17.50 -1.10 26.94
N ILE A 44 -17.32 0.00 26.20
CA ILE A 44 -17.12 -0.03 24.74
C ILE A 44 -15.89 -0.89 24.39
N LYS A 45 -14.80 -0.74 25.15
CA LYS A 45 -13.61 -1.59 24.99
C LYS A 45 -13.91 -3.05 25.35
N GLY A 46 -14.69 -3.29 26.40
CA GLY A 46 -15.18 -4.63 26.76
C GLY A 46 -15.94 -5.30 25.62
N PHE A 47 -16.89 -4.60 25.00
CA PHE A 47 -17.61 -5.08 23.82
C PHE A 47 -16.65 -5.48 22.69
N LYS A 48 -15.67 -4.62 22.36
CA LYS A 48 -14.69 -4.92 21.31
C LYS A 48 -13.82 -6.15 21.65
N TYR A 49 -13.46 -6.32 22.92
CA TYR A 49 -12.66 -7.45 23.38
C TYR A 49 -13.43 -8.78 23.24
N HIS A 50 -14.73 -8.77 23.52
CA HIS A 50 -15.61 -9.95 23.48
C HIS A 50 -16.32 -10.13 22.12
N GLY A 51 -15.67 -9.78 21.02
CA GLY A 51 -16.18 -10.04 19.66
C GLY A 51 -17.21 -9.04 19.13
N GLY A 52 -17.41 -7.91 19.80
CA GLY A 52 -18.30 -6.82 19.40
C GLY A 52 -19.73 -6.91 19.96
N PHE A 53 -20.52 -5.85 19.75
CA PHE A 53 -21.87 -5.71 20.31
C PHE A 53 -22.82 -6.86 19.93
N ARG A 54 -22.74 -7.32 18.67
CA ARG A 54 -23.60 -8.41 18.19
C ARG A 54 -23.30 -9.73 18.90
N ASN A 55 -22.02 -10.06 19.06
CA ASN A 55 -21.59 -11.29 19.72
C ASN A 55 -21.97 -11.28 21.20
N VAL A 56 -21.63 -10.20 21.92
CA VAL A 56 -21.97 -10.07 23.34
C VAL A 56 -23.49 -10.13 23.55
N ARG A 57 -24.27 -9.48 22.69
CA ARG A 57 -25.74 -9.55 22.75
C ARG A 57 -26.24 -10.99 22.62
N GLY A 58 -25.71 -11.76 21.66
CA GLY A 58 -26.06 -13.16 21.47
C GLY A 58 -25.69 -14.02 22.68
N VAL A 59 -24.48 -13.86 23.22
CA VAL A 59 -24.03 -14.59 24.42
C VAL A 59 -24.83 -14.22 25.68
N MET A 60 -25.34 -13.00 25.75
CA MET A 60 -26.22 -12.55 26.84
C MET A 60 -27.70 -12.89 26.59
N GLU A 61 -28.03 -13.58 25.50
CA GLU A 61 -29.40 -13.91 25.09
C GLU A 61 -30.33 -12.69 25.07
N ALA A 62 -29.74 -11.52 24.82
CA ALA A 62 -30.48 -10.28 24.75
C ALA A 62 -31.27 -10.23 23.43
N PRO A 63 -32.56 -9.87 23.47
CA PRO A 63 -33.37 -9.80 22.27
C PRO A 63 -32.70 -8.87 21.26
N PRO A 64 -32.73 -9.21 19.96
CA PRO A 64 -32.21 -8.32 18.95
C PRO A 64 -32.91 -6.97 19.08
N THR A 65 -32.13 -5.87 19.11
CA THR A 65 -32.74 -4.55 18.96
C THR A 65 -33.39 -4.52 17.60
N GLU A 66 -34.70 -4.68 17.59
CA GLU A 66 -35.47 -4.47 16.39
C GLU A 66 -35.30 -3.00 16.01
N SER A 67 -34.83 -2.77 14.79
CA SER A 67 -34.85 -1.42 14.25
C SER A 67 -36.31 -0.97 14.25
N PRO A 68 -36.65 0.20 14.83
CA PRO A 68 -38.02 0.71 14.76
C PRO A 68 -38.47 0.91 13.30
N TYR A 69 -37.52 1.01 12.38
CA TYR A 69 -37.73 1.14 10.94
C TYR A 69 -37.81 -0.21 10.21
N ARG A 70 -37.89 -1.34 10.93
CA ARG A 70 -38.31 -2.61 10.33
C ARG A 70 -39.78 -2.51 9.88
N ASP A 71 -40.58 -1.79 10.65
CA ASP A 71 -41.91 -1.34 10.25
C ASP A 71 -41.79 -0.22 9.21
N PHE A 72 -42.42 -0.43 8.04
CA PHE A 72 -42.36 0.50 6.93
C PHE A 72 -43.04 1.84 7.25
N ALA A 73 -44.12 1.87 8.05
CA ALA A 73 -44.85 3.11 8.35
C ALA A 73 -43.96 4.11 9.14
N LYS A 74 -43.19 3.59 10.11
CA LYS A 74 -42.22 4.37 10.88
C LYS A 74 -41.05 4.84 10.00
N LEU A 75 -40.54 3.96 9.14
CA LEU A 75 -39.50 4.33 8.17
C LEU A 75 -39.99 5.45 7.24
N GLU A 76 -41.17 5.27 6.65
CA GLU A 76 -41.78 6.21 5.71
C GLU A 76 -41.97 7.60 6.34
N THR A 77 -42.47 7.66 7.57
CA THR A 77 -42.66 8.93 8.30
C THR A 77 -41.35 9.74 8.39
N GLU A 78 -40.24 9.07 8.73
CA GLU A 78 -38.94 9.71 8.82
C GLU A 78 -38.36 10.08 7.45
N LEU A 79 -38.56 9.23 6.44
CA LEU A 79 -38.11 9.52 5.08
C LEU A 79 -38.90 10.67 4.45
N ARG A 80 -40.20 10.83 4.75
CA ARG A 80 -41.02 11.96 4.28
C ARG A 80 -40.49 13.30 4.79
N LYS A 81 -40.08 13.38 6.06
CA LYS A 81 -39.41 14.58 6.61
C LYS A 81 -38.14 14.94 5.84
N LEU A 82 -37.37 13.94 5.41
CA LEU A 82 -36.16 14.17 4.61
C LEU A 82 -36.48 14.63 3.18
N VAL A 83 -37.52 14.06 2.56
CA VAL A 83 -37.99 14.47 1.23
C VAL A 83 -38.55 15.89 1.27
N GLU A 84 -39.34 16.24 2.28
CA GLU A 84 -39.83 17.60 2.48
C GLU A 84 -38.69 18.61 2.66
N LYS A 85 -37.67 18.24 3.46
CA LYS A 85 -36.50 19.10 3.72
C LYS A 85 -35.57 19.29 2.51
N HIS A 86 -35.43 18.28 1.65
CA HIS A 86 -34.40 18.28 0.60
C HIS A 86 -34.92 18.15 -0.83
N GLY A 87 -36.23 17.96 -1.02
CA GLY A 87 -36.87 17.75 -2.31
C GLY A 87 -36.65 16.37 -2.93
N GLU A 88 -35.71 15.57 -2.43
CA GLU A 88 -35.43 14.22 -2.94
C GLU A 88 -34.96 13.25 -1.85
N LEU A 89 -35.08 11.95 -2.14
CA LEU A 89 -34.57 10.87 -1.30
C LEU A 89 -33.39 10.15 -1.97
N SER A 90 -32.16 10.44 -1.52
CA SER A 90 -30.94 9.84 -2.07
C SER A 90 -29.98 9.35 -0.98
N ASN A 91 -29.14 8.35 -1.30
CA ASN A 91 -28.09 7.87 -0.38
C ASN A 91 -27.12 8.99 0.08
N PRO A 92 -26.71 9.93 -0.80
CA PRO A 92 -25.95 11.11 -0.37
C PRO A 92 -26.68 11.94 0.70
N ILE A 93 -27.99 12.14 0.57
CA ILE A 93 -28.79 12.89 1.55
C ILE A 93 -28.83 12.16 2.90
N LEU A 94 -29.13 10.85 2.89
CA LEU A 94 -29.16 10.06 4.12
C LEU A 94 -27.81 10.10 4.86
N LYS A 95 -26.69 10.06 4.11
CA LYS A 95 -25.34 10.20 4.68
C LYS A 95 -25.08 11.61 5.22
N ARG A 96 -25.48 12.64 4.48
CA ARG A 96 -25.32 14.06 4.87
C ARG A 96 -26.06 14.37 6.17
N GLU A 97 -27.28 13.85 6.32
CA GLU A 97 -28.10 13.98 7.53
C GLU A 97 -27.71 12.99 8.65
N LYS A 98 -26.62 12.24 8.46
CA LYS A 98 -26.11 11.23 9.41
C LYS A 98 -27.13 10.15 9.79
N ARG A 99 -28.09 9.85 8.90
CA ARG A 99 -29.14 8.84 9.08
C ARG A 99 -28.71 7.45 8.63
N GLY A 100 -27.59 6.97 9.19
CA GLY A 100 -27.07 5.62 8.88
C GLY A 100 -27.99 4.49 9.36
N ASP A 101 -28.82 4.77 10.37
CA ASP A 101 -29.91 3.93 10.85
C ASP A 101 -30.95 3.65 9.74
N LEU A 102 -31.36 4.70 9.01
CA LEU A 102 -32.29 4.59 7.90
C LEU A 102 -31.66 3.85 6.71
N ILE A 103 -30.41 4.15 6.34
CA ILE A 103 -29.71 3.42 5.25
C ILE A 103 -29.69 1.92 5.55
N SER A 104 -29.29 1.56 6.76
CA SER A 104 -29.24 0.16 7.18
C SER A 104 -30.63 -0.48 7.15
N ALA A 105 -31.69 0.24 7.55
CA ALA A 105 -33.04 -0.30 7.51
C ALA A 105 -33.56 -0.49 6.08
N ILE A 106 -33.32 0.49 5.19
CA ILE A 106 -33.69 0.45 3.78
C ILE A 106 -33.06 -0.77 3.09
N ASP A 107 -31.75 -0.97 3.27
CA ASP A 107 -31.02 -2.05 2.62
C ASP A 107 -31.37 -3.43 3.19
N ASN A 108 -31.48 -3.56 4.53
CA ASN A 108 -31.66 -4.87 5.16
C ASN A 108 -33.12 -5.34 5.23
N PHE A 109 -34.09 -4.42 5.28
CA PHE A 109 -35.50 -4.79 5.53
C PHE A 109 -36.44 -4.45 4.38
N HIS A 110 -36.10 -3.48 3.53
CA HIS A 110 -37.05 -2.93 2.55
C HIS A 110 -36.61 -3.04 1.10
N GLY A 111 -35.59 -3.86 0.80
CA GLY A 111 -35.16 -4.17 -0.56
C GLY A 111 -34.37 -3.05 -1.24
N GLY A 112 -33.78 -2.15 -0.46
CA GLY A 112 -32.96 -1.05 -0.96
C GLY A 112 -33.76 0.21 -1.33
N LEU A 113 -33.01 1.28 -1.64
CA LEU A 113 -33.57 2.63 -1.75
C LEU A 113 -34.65 2.77 -2.83
N ASN A 114 -34.51 2.07 -3.96
CA ASN A 114 -35.48 2.15 -5.05
C ASN A 114 -36.79 1.45 -4.73
N ALA A 115 -36.76 0.32 -4.02
CA ALA A 115 -37.97 -0.35 -3.55
C ALA A 115 -38.73 0.53 -2.55
N VAL A 116 -38.01 1.21 -1.66
CA VAL A 116 -38.58 2.18 -0.72
C VAL A 116 -39.18 3.39 -1.45
N ARG A 117 -38.47 4.00 -2.42
CA ARG A 117 -39.01 5.11 -3.24
C ARG A 117 -40.30 4.71 -3.94
N LYS A 118 -40.34 3.51 -4.54
CA LYS A 118 -41.54 2.96 -5.17
C LYS A 118 -42.69 2.83 -4.18
N LYS A 119 -42.45 2.26 -2.99
CA LYS A 119 -43.47 2.13 -1.93
C LYS A 119 -44.01 3.48 -1.43
N MET A 120 -43.17 4.52 -1.41
CA MET A 120 -43.57 5.87 -0.99
C MET A 120 -44.29 6.70 -2.09
N GLY A 121 -44.44 6.15 -3.30
CA GLY A 121 -44.95 6.89 -4.46
C GLY A 121 -43.98 7.95 -4.99
N LEU A 122 -42.69 7.85 -4.65
CA LEU A 122 -41.67 8.77 -5.15
C LEU A 122 -41.15 8.27 -6.50
N PRO A 123 -40.74 9.17 -7.41
CA PRO A 123 -40.11 8.77 -8.67
C PRO A 123 -38.89 7.91 -8.35
N VAL A 124 -38.89 6.68 -8.89
CA VAL A 124 -37.75 5.79 -8.78
C VAL A 124 -36.65 6.42 -9.60
N VAL A 125 -35.63 6.93 -8.91
CA VAL A 125 -34.37 7.26 -9.57
C VAL A 125 -33.72 5.92 -9.87
N LEU A 126 -34.13 5.36 -11.01
CA LEU A 126 -33.19 4.71 -11.88
C LEU A 126 -32.14 5.80 -12.10
N THR A 127 -31.15 5.88 -11.22
CA THR A 127 -29.82 6.06 -11.75
C THR A 127 -29.66 4.77 -12.53
N PRO A 128 -29.79 4.76 -13.88
CA PRO A 128 -28.83 3.95 -14.54
C PRO A 128 -27.54 4.43 -13.90
N LYS A 129 -26.87 3.59 -13.08
CA LYS A 129 -25.41 3.63 -13.16
C LYS A 129 -25.26 3.60 -14.67
N PRO A 130 -24.88 4.72 -15.35
CA PRO A 130 -24.82 4.72 -16.80
C PRO A 130 -24.08 3.44 -17.07
N LEU A 131 -24.78 2.45 -17.65
CA LEU A 131 -24.23 1.10 -17.79
C LEU A 131 -22.91 1.42 -18.43
N SER A 132 -21.80 1.23 -17.69
CA SER A 132 -20.49 1.67 -18.18
C SER A 132 -20.49 1.16 -19.60
N PRO A 133 -20.33 1.99 -20.64
CA PRO A 133 -20.68 1.57 -22.00
C PRO A 133 -20.11 0.18 -22.35
N MET A 134 -19.00 -0.19 -21.70
CA MET A 134 -18.38 -1.52 -21.62
C MET A 134 -19.23 -2.70 -21.11
N ARG A 135 -20.41 -2.50 -20.50
CA ARG A 135 -21.36 -3.54 -20.12
C ARG A 135 -22.30 -3.89 -21.27
N ASP A 136 -22.50 -2.98 -22.21
CA ASP A 136 -23.15 -3.27 -23.47
C ASP A 136 -22.15 -4.01 -24.38
N TRP A 137 -22.52 -5.20 -24.83
CA TRP A 137 -21.62 -6.02 -25.65
C TRP A 137 -21.29 -5.34 -26.99
N SER A 138 -22.26 -4.68 -27.62
CA SER A 138 -22.08 -4.03 -28.91
C SER A 138 -21.06 -2.89 -28.80
N PHE A 139 -21.20 -2.04 -27.78
CA PHE A 139 -20.22 -0.98 -27.53
C PHE A 139 -18.85 -1.53 -27.14
N PHE A 140 -18.81 -2.46 -26.20
CA PHE A 140 -17.55 -3.07 -25.73
C PHE A 140 -16.78 -3.74 -26.87
N SER A 141 -17.45 -4.54 -27.70
CA SER A 141 -16.82 -5.25 -28.81
C SER A 141 -16.30 -4.30 -29.89
N ILE A 142 -16.98 -3.18 -30.16
CA ILE A 142 -16.48 -2.13 -31.06
C ILE A 142 -15.19 -1.51 -30.52
N GLU A 143 -15.18 -1.10 -29.25
CA GLU A 143 -14.00 -0.48 -28.64
C GLU A 143 -12.83 -1.45 -28.51
N LEU A 144 -13.11 -2.72 -28.24
CA LEU A 144 -12.11 -3.78 -28.23
C LEU A 144 -11.55 -4.02 -29.64
N LYS A 145 -12.39 -4.06 -30.68
CA LYS A 145 -11.95 -4.20 -32.08
C LYS A 145 -11.07 -3.03 -32.53
N LYS A 146 -11.46 -1.79 -32.23
CA LYS A 146 -10.63 -0.61 -32.50
C LYS A 146 -9.25 -0.71 -31.84
N TRP A 147 -9.21 -1.20 -30.60
CA TRP A 147 -7.95 -1.44 -29.91
C TRP A 147 -7.12 -2.51 -30.63
N MET A 148 -7.75 -3.61 -31.06
CA MET A 148 -7.08 -4.69 -31.79
C MET A 148 -6.55 -4.24 -33.15
N GLU A 149 -7.32 -3.46 -33.91
CA GLU A 149 -6.90 -2.88 -35.20
C GLU A 149 -5.67 -1.97 -35.05
N ALA A 150 -5.59 -1.21 -33.95
CA ALA A 150 -4.44 -0.38 -33.64
C ALA A 150 -3.18 -1.18 -33.23
N HIS A 151 -3.31 -2.47 -32.93
CA HIS A 151 -2.23 -3.35 -32.41
C HIS A 151 -2.08 -4.64 -33.24
N GLU A 152 -2.18 -4.52 -34.57
CA GLU A 152 -1.93 -5.61 -35.53
C GLU A 152 -2.85 -6.83 -35.38
N GLY A 153 -4.05 -6.66 -34.81
CA GLY A 153 -5.10 -7.68 -34.77
C GLY A 153 -4.96 -8.72 -33.65
N GLY A 154 -3.94 -8.63 -32.80
CA GLY A 154 -3.78 -9.52 -31.64
C GLY A 154 -4.84 -9.28 -30.57
N PHE A 155 -5.43 -10.35 -30.01
CA PHE A 155 -6.36 -10.21 -28.89
C PHE A 155 -5.60 -9.78 -27.62
N PRO A 156 -6.01 -8.69 -26.94
CA PRO A 156 -5.21 -8.10 -25.86
C PRO A 156 -5.00 -9.04 -24.67
N THR A 157 -3.80 -8.94 -24.08
CA THR A 157 -3.52 -9.43 -22.74
C THR A 157 -3.87 -8.38 -21.68
N HIS A 158 -4.11 -8.82 -20.44
CA HIS A 158 -4.32 -7.90 -19.32
C HIS A 158 -3.16 -6.91 -19.13
N ALA A 159 -1.92 -7.37 -19.36
CA ALA A 159 -0.74 -6.52 -19.22
C ALA A 159 -0.70 -5.41 -20.28
N GLN A 160 -1.05 -5.70 -21.53
CA GLN A 160 -1.13 -4.70 -22.60
C GLN A 160 -2.19 -3.63 -22.29
N LEU A 161 -3.42 -4.04 -21.95
CA LEU A 161 -4.48 -3.09 -21.59
C LEU A 161 -4.10 -2.23 -20.37
N GLN A 162 -3.39 -2.81 -19.40
CA GLN A 162 -2.93 -2.08 -18.22
C GLN A 162 -1.82 -1.07 -18.56
N ALA A 163 -0.87 -1.43 -19.43
CA ALA A 163 0.21 -0.54 -19.87
C ALA A 163 -0.32 0.71 -20.57
N GLU A 164 -1.39 0.56 -21.35
CA GLU A 164 -2.09 1.66 -22.03
C GLU A 164 -3.17 2.34 -21.20
N LYS A 165 -3.33 1.93 -19.94
CA LYS A 165 -4.32 2.48 -19.01
C LYS A 165 -5.77 2.31 -19.48
N ARG A 166 -6.06 1.30 -20.30
CA ARG A 166 -7.40 0.91 -20.75
C ARG A 166 -8.17 0.12 -19.69
N SER A 167 -8.34 0.74 -18.52
CA SER A 167 -9.05 0.13 -17.37
C SER A 167 -10.54 -0.10 -17.67
N ASP A 168 -11.09 0.68 -18.59
CA ASP A 168 -12.41 0.52 -19.20
C ASP A 168 -12.55 -0.84 -19.89
N LEU A 169 -11.62 -1.21 -20.78
CA LEU A 169 -11.65 -2.50 -21.47
C LEU A 169 -11.41 -3.68 -20.51
N ILE A 170 -10.53 -3.53 -19.51
CA ILE A 170 -10.34 -4.55 -18.46
C ILE A 170 -11.65 -4.79 -17.69
N LEU A 171 -12.37 -3.72 -17.33
CA LEU A 171 -13.67 -3.84 -16.68
C LEU A 171 -14.72 -4.47 -17.61
N GLY A 172 -14.69 -4.13 -18.90
CA GLY A 172 -15.53 -4.77 -19.92
C GLY A 172 -15.28 -6.27 -20.00
N MET A 173 -14.02 -6.70 -20.11
CA MET A 173 -13.62 -8.10 -20.08
C MET A 173 -14.19 -8.83 -18.86
N ASN A 174 -14.02 -8.25 -17.67
CA ASN A 174 -14.52 -8.85 -16.43
C ASN A 174 -16.05 -8.87 -16.33
N THR A 175 -16.74 -7.94 -17.00
CA THR A 175 -18.21 -7.92 -17.05
C THR A 175 -18.72 -9.02 -17.99
N HIS A 176 -18.05 -9.24 -19.11
CA HIS A 176 -18.41 -10.23 -20.12
C HIS A 176 -17.68 -11.56 -19.89
N GLU A 177 -17.69 -12.06 -18.65
CA GLU A 177 -17.23 -13.40 -18.26
C GLU A 177 -15.72 -13.68 -18.41
N GLY A 178 -14.92 -12.64 -18.64
CA GLY A 178 -13.46 -12.71 -18.68
C GLY A 178 -12.89 -12.89 -20.09
N TYR A 179 -11.56 -12.85 -20.19
CA TYR A 179 -10.83 -12.88 -21.46
C TYR A 179 -11.19 -14.08 -22.37
N PRO A 180 -11.30 -15.32 -21.85
CA PRO A 180 -11.63 -16.48 -22.70
C PRO A 180 -13.01 -16.36 -23.35
N ALA A 181 -14.04 -16.01 -22.57
CA ALA A 181 -15.42 -15.89 -23.05
C ALA A 181 -15.57 -14.74 -24.06
N VAL A 182 -14.92 -13.59 -23.79
CA VAL A 182 -14.90 -12.48 -24.75
C VAL A 182 -14.22 -12.89 -26.06
N ARG A 183 -13.10 -13.63 -25.98
CA ARG A 183 -12.37 -14.08 -27.16
C ARG A 183 -13.21 -15.03 -28.02
N GLU A 184 -13.84 -16.01 -27.39
CA GLU A 184 -14.77 -16.95 -28.03
C GLU A 184 -15.95 -16.21 -28.66
N ARG A 185 -16.58 -15.29 -27.93
CA ARG A 185 -17.72 -14.50 -28.42
C ARG A 185 -17.36 -13.53 -29.55
N MET A 186 -16.09 -13.16 -29.66
CA MET A 186 -15.55 -12.40 -30.78
C MET A 186 -15.23 -13.28 -32.00
N GLY A 187 -15.41 -14.60 -31.91
CA GLY A 187 -15.06 -15.55 -32.97
C GLY A 187 -13.55 -15.68 -33.18
N ILE A 188 -12.76 -15.31 -32.17
CA ILE A 188 -11.30 -15.40 -32.23
C ILE A 188 -10.95 -16.73 -31.58
N GLU A 189 -10.38 -17.65 -32.35
CA GLU A 189 -9.92 -18.90 -31.74
C GLU A 189 -8.84 -18.57 -30.71
N PRO A 190 -8.90 -19.16 -29.50
CA PRO A 190 -7.80 -19.05 -28.57
C PRO A 190 -6.55 -19.56 -29.28
N GLU A 191 -5.54 -18.69 -29.42
CA GLU A 191 -4.21 -19.14 -29.82
C GLU A 191 -3.86 -20.35 -28.97
N LYS A 192 -3.89 -21.54 -29.61
CA LYS A 192 -3.50 -22.77 -28.94
C LYS A 192 -2.07 -22.52 -28.54
N ASN A 193 -1.81 -22.45 -27.23
CA ASN A 193 -0.45 -22.33 -26.75
C ASN A 193 0.33 -23.45 -27.44
N PRO A 194 1.31 -23.14 -28.31
CA PRO A 194 1.90 -24.15 -29.17
C PRO A 194 2.55 -25.25 -28.34
N PHE A 195 2.86 -24.98 -27.07
CA PHE A 195 3.45 -25.89 -26.11
C PHE A 195 2.43 -26.71 -25.32
N THR A 196 1.12 -26.68 -25.63
CA THR A 196 0.17 -27.68 -25.11
C THR A 196 0.54 -29.08 -25.60
N GLU A 197 1.02 -29.17 -26.84
CA GLU A 197 1.61 -30.37 -27.40
C GLU A 197 3.03 -30.59 -26.86
N PHE A 198 3.26 -31.74 -26.22
CA PHE A 198 4.56 -32.02 -25.56
C PHE A 198 5.74 -32.00 -26.54
N ASN A 199 5.53 -32.35 -27.81
CA ASN A 199 6.57 -32.31 -28.84
C ASN A 199 7.07 -30.88 -29.12
N ASN A 200 6.19 -29.89 -29.10
CA ASN A 200 6.56 -28.49 -29.29
C ASN A 200 7.28 -27.97 -28.05
N LEU A 201 6.81 -28.31 -26.85
CA LEU A 201 7.51 -28.01 -25.60
C LEU A 201 8.93 -28.62 -25.61
N ARG A 202 9.06 -29.88 -26.01
CA ARG A 202 10.36 -30.59 -26.11
C ARG A 202 11.31 -29.89 -27.08
N LYS A 203 10.83 -29.49 -28.27
CA LYS A 203 11.63 -28.75 -29.26
C LYS A 203 12.10 -27.40 -28.70
N ALA A 204 11.23 -26.67 -27.99
CA ALA A 204 11.57 -25.39 -27.39
C ALA A 204 12.55 -25.50 -26.20
N LEU A 205 12.40 -26.54 -25.36
CA LEU A 205 13.29 -26.78 -24.22
C LEU A 205 14.66 -27.33 -24.63
N ALA A 206 14.78 -28.04 -25.76
CA ALA A 206 16.03 -28.66 -26.21
C ALA A 206 17.23 -27.69 -26.30
N PRO A 207 17.16 -26.52 -26.98
CA PRO A 207 18.28 -25.58 -27.02
C PRO A 207 18.61 -25.00 -25.64
N ILE A 208 17.60 -24.80 -24.78
CA ILE A 208 17.79 -24.31 -23.41
C ILE A 208 18.54 -25.38 -22.60
N ILE A 209 18.12 -26.64 -22.66
CA ILE A 209 18.81 -27.76 -21.98
C ILE A 209 20.26 -27.89 -22.47
N LYS A 210 20.50 -27.75 -23.78
CA LYS A 210 21.86 -27.75 -24.35
C LYS A 210 22.71 -26.61 -23.78
N MET A 211 22.14 -25.40 -23.68
CA MET A 211 22.81 -24.23 -23.08
C MET A 211 23.16 -24.44 -21.59
N HIS A 212 22.37 -25.23 -20.87
CA HIS A 212 22.62 -25.62 -19.47
C HIS A 212 23.46 -26.91 -19.34
N GLY A 213 24.24 -27.26 -20.38
CA GLY A 213 25.15 -28.41 -20.35
C GLY A 213 24.43 -29.76 -20.25
N GLY A 214 23.26 -29.88 -20.90
CA GLY A 214 22.42 -31.07 -20.84
C GLY A 214 21.54 -31.16 -19.60
N LYS A 215 21.63 -30.20 -18.67
CA LYS A 215 20.81 -30.16 -17.45
C LYS A 215 19.48 -29.45 -17.69
N TYR A 216 18.44 -29.91 -17.02
CA TYR A 216 17.14 -29.25 -17.05
C TYR A 216 17.24 -27.85 -16.40
N PRO A 217 16.82 -26.77 -17.08
CA PRO A 217 16.91 -25.41 -16.55
C PRO A 217 16.09 -25.24 -15.27
N SER A 218 16.54 -24.39 -14.34
CA SER A 218 15.80 -24.17 -13.09
C SER A 218 14.43 -23.50 -13.36
N PRO A 219 13.40 -23.75 -12.54
CA PRO A 219 12.10 -23.09 -12.69
C PRO A 219 12.20 -21.55 -12.72
N ALA A 220 13.11 -20.99 -11.94
CA ALA A 220 13.36 -19.54 -11.94
C ALA A 220 13.93 -19.04 -13.27
N HIS A 221 14.81 -19.81 -13.91
CA HIS A 221 15.34 -19.48 -15.24
C HIS A 221 14.25 -19.53 -16.30
N ILE A 222 13.43 -20.59 -16.32
CA ILE A 222 12.31 -20.70 -17.27
C ILE A 222 11.29 -19.57 -17.03
N THR A 223 10.87 -19.34 -15.77
CA THR A 223 9.92 -18.26 -15.44
C THR A 223 10.42 -16.89 -15.89
N LYS A 224 11.72 -16.61 -15.75
CA LYS A 224 12.30 -15.30 -16.08
C LYS A 224 12.45 -15.08 -17.58
N ASN A 225 12.90 -16.09 -18.31
CA ASN A 225 13.31 -15.93 -19.72
C ASN A 225 12.30 -16.51 -20.71
N HIS A 226 11.44 -17.42 -20.26
CA HIS A 226 10.50 -18.19 -21.08
C HIS A 226 9.16 -18.42 -20.33
N PRO A 227 8.46 -17.34 -19.93
CA PRO A 227 7.20 -17.45 -19.17
C PRO A 227 6.12 -18.27 -19.89
N GLU A 228 6.13 -18.31 -21.21
CA GLU A 228 5.26 -19.14 -22.05
C GLU A 228 5.50 -20.64 -21.83
N LEU A 229 6.77 -21.06 -21.71
CA LEU A 229 7.15 -22.43 -21.40
C LEU A 229 6.82 -22.77 -19.94
N GLU A 230 7.04 -21.85 -19.01
CA GLU A 230 6.68 -22.04 -17.59
C GLU A 230 5.18 -22.33 -17.43
N HIS A 231 4.35 -21.53 -18.09
CA HIS A 231 2.91 -21.73 -18.09
C HIS A 231 2.56 -23.10 -18.69
N ALA A 232 3.14 -23.44 -19.84
CA ALA A 232 2.93 -24.72 -20.50
C ALA A 232 3.27 -25.91 -19.57
N ILE A 233 4.48 -25.88 -18.99
CA ILE A 233 5.01 -26.89 -18.07
C ILE A 233 4.07 -27.08 -16.87
N ARG A 234 3.66 -25.97 -16.24
CA ARG A 234 2.87 -25.99 -15.01
C ARG A 234 1.46 -26.51 -15.23
N TYR A 235 0.78 -26.06 -16.28
CA TYR A 235 -0.65 -26.31 -16.46
C TYR A 235 -0.97 -27.48 -17.38
N TYR A 236 -0.11 -27.81 -18.34
CA TYR A 236 -0.39 -28.85 -19.34
C TYR A 236 0.49 -30.09 -19.21
N HIS A 237 1.67 -29.98 -18.59
CA HIS A 237 2.66 -31.08 -18.55
C HIS A 237 3.03 -31.54 -17.14
N GLY A 238 2.14 -31.33 -16.16
CA GLY A 238 2.28 -31.86 -14.80
C GLY A 238 3.41 -31.22 -13.97
N GLY A 239 3.89 -30.04 -14.38
CA GLY A 239 4.96 -29.30 -13.71
C GLY A 239 6.38 -29.72 -14.11
N HIS A 240 7.36 -29.02 -13.55
CA HIS A 240 8.78 -29.18 -13.92
C HIS A 240 9.32 -30.58 -13.70
N VAL A 241 8.88 -31.25 -12.63
CA VAL A 241 9.35 -32.61 -12.30
C VAL A 241 8.87 -33.60 -13.36
N ALA A 242 7.57 -33.58 -13.71
CA ALA A 242 6.99 -34.46 -14.71
C ALA A 242 7.54 -34.18 -16.11
N THR A 243 7.66 -32.90 -16.49
CA THR A 243 8.26 -32.49 -17.77
C THR A 243 9.70 -33.00 -17.88
N ARG A 244 10.51 -32.82 -16.84
CA ARG A 244 11.89 -33.31 -16.80
C ARG A 244 11.99 -34.82 -16.96
N LEU A 245 11.18 -35.59 -16.22
CA LEU A 245 11.12 -37.04 -16.34
C LEU A 245 10.74 -37.46 -17.77
N ARG A 246 9.75 -36.80 -18.37
CA ARG A 246 9.26 -37.11 -19.72
C ARG A 246 10.26 -36.74 -20.82
N LEU A 247 11.16 -35.79 -20.56
CA LEU A 247 12.26 -35.45 -21.46
C LEU A 247 13.45 -36.42 -21.36
N GLY A 248 13.43 -37.37 -20.41
CA GLY A 248 14.57 -38.26 -20.16
C GLY A 248 15.80 -37.50 -19.64
N VAL A 249 15.62 -36.28 -19.14
CA VAL A 249 16.69 -35.54 -18.49
C VAL A 249 16.72 -36.05 -17.05
N GLU A 250 17.76 -36.83 -16.73
CA GLU A 250 18.06 -37.30 -15.38
C GLU A 250 17.70 -36.19 -14.39
N PRO A 251 16.87 -36.48 -13.36
CA PRO A 251 16.68 -35.52 -12.32
C PRO A 251 18.07 -35.17 -11.82
N VAL A 252 18.46 -33.89 -11.99
CA VAL A 252 19.55 -33.36 -11.18
C VAL A 252 18.98 -33.46 -9.77
N GLY A 253 19.20 -34.61 -9.14
CA GLY A 253 19.16 -34.73 -7.71
C GLY A 253 19.97 -33.54 -7.27
N ARG A 254 19.38 -32.69 -6.44
CA ARG A 254 20.17 -31.65 -5.80
C ARG A 254 21.38 -32.42 -5.26
N PRO A 255 22.62 -32.09 -5.67
CA PRO A 255 23.77 -32.83 -5.19
C PRO A 255 23.57 -32.89 -3.67
N PRO A 256 23.54 -34.12 -3.09
CA PRO A 256 23.11 -34.31 -1.73
C PRO A 256 23.88 -33.29 -0.91
N HIS A 257 23.15 -32.45 -0.16
CA HIS A 257 23.83 -31.44 0.62
C HIS A 257 24.88 -32.17 1.46
N PRO A 258 26.10 -31.65 1.67
CA PRO A 258 27.11 -32.39 2.42
C PRO A 258 26.63 -32.88 3.80
N PHE A 259 25.60 -32.24 4.36
CA PHE A 259 24.95 -32.62 5.62
C PHE A 259 23.72 -33.50 5.49
N GLU A 260 23.37 -33.99 4.31
CA GLU A 260 22.50 -35.16 4.17
C GLU A 260 23.23 -36.43 4.61
N ASP A 261 24.57 -36.45 4.49
CA ASP A 261 25.39 -37.43 5.19
C ASP A 261 25.47 -37.09 6.69
N LYS A 262 25.13 -38.07 7.52
CA LYS A 262 25.08 -37.90 8.98
C LYS A 262 26.46 -37.63 9.54
N GLU A 263 27.49 -38.32 9.05
CA GLU A 263 28.85 -38.20 9.58
C GLU A 263 29.44 -36.81 9.31
N THR A 264 29.30 -36.31 8.08
CA THR A 264 29.73 -34.97 7.67
C THR A 264 29.00 -33.89 8.46
N PHE A 265 27.68 -34.04 8.68
CA PHE A 265 26.92 -33.14 9.56
C PHE A 265 27.43 -33.14 11.00
N LEU A 266 27.66 -34.33 11.58
CA LEU A 266 28.16 -34.48 12.95
C LEU A 266 29.57 -33.89 13.10
N ASN A 267 30.46 -34.10 12.12
CA ASN A 267 31.82 -33.55 12.12
C ASN A 267 31.81 -32.02 11.99
N ALA A 268 30.95 -31.47 11.14
CA ALA A 268 30.77 -30.01 11.04
C ALA A 268 30.26 -29.40 12.36
N LEU A 269 29.33 -30.08 13.04
CA LEU A 269 28.81 -29.65 14.35
C LEU A 269 29.86 -29.81 15.47
N LYS A 270 30.72 -30.84 15.43
CA LYS A 270 31.88 -31.01 16.33
C LYS A 270 32.90 -29.89 16.14
N ALA A 271 33.24 -29.53 14.90
CA ALA A 271 34.19 -28.46 14.61
C ALA A 271 33.72 -27.10 15.17
N VAL A 272 32.41 -26.81 15.11
CA VAL A 272 31.84 -25.62 15.76
C VAL A 272 31.95 -25.72 17.29
N ARG A 273 31.71 -26.90 17.88
CA ARG A 273 31.89 -27.12 19.32
C ARG A 273 33.33 -26.91 19.78
N GLU A 274 34.31 -27.47 19.07
CA GLU A 274 35.74 -27.34 19.41
C GLU A 274 36.16 -25.87 19.43
N ARG A 275 35.72 -25.09 18.43
CA ARG A 275 35.96 -23.64 18.37
C ARG A 275 35.34 -22.88 19.54
N LEU A 276 34.12 -23.26 19.95
CA LEU A 276 33.41 -22.59 21.04
C LEU A 276 33.84 -23.08 22.44
N GLY A 277 34.56 -24.20 22.53
CA GLY A 277 34.87 -24.88 23.80
C GLY A 277 33.63 -25.38 24.57
N ARG A 278 32.44 -25.37 23.93
CA ARG A 278 31.15 -25.78 24.51
C ARG A 278 30.17 -26.18 23.42
N GLN A 279 29.08 -26.86 23.80
CA GLN A 279 28.02 -27.21 22.88
C GLN A 279 27.40 -25.96 22.19
N PRO A 280 27.32 -25.91 20.84
CA PRO A 280 26.73 -24.79 20.12
C PRO A 280 25.22 -24.71 20.33
N THR A 281 24.73 -23.52 20.64
CA THR A 281 23.31 -23.16 20.63
C THR A 281 22.88 -22.71 19.23
N GLN A 282 21.57 -22.55 19.01
CA GLN A 282 21.06 -21.97 17.76
C GLN A 282 21.64 -20.57 17.50
N ASP A 283 21.87 -19.77 18.55
CA ASP A 283 22.42 -18.42 18.42
C ASP A 283 23.89 -18.46 18.03
N ASP A 284 24.64 -19.42 18.57
CA ASP A 284 26.03 -19.63 18.18
C ASP A 284 26.13 -20.02 16.71
N LEU A 285 25.26 -20.92 16.23
CA LEU A 285 25.22 -21.28 14.80
C LEU A 285 24.87 -20.08 13.92
N ILE A 286 24.00 -19.18 14.36
CA ILE A 286 23.68 -17.93 13.63
C ILE A 286 24.89 -16.98 13.65
N ALA A 287 25.53 -16.80 14.80
CA ALA A 287 26.70 -15.91 14.96
C ALA A 287 27.88 -16.39 14.10
N GLU A 288 28.11 -17.70 14.03
CA GLU A 288 29.11 -18.37 13.17
C GLU A 288 28.66 -18.47 11.70
N LYS A 289 27.50 -17.90 11.33
CA LYS A 289 26.90 -17.96 10.00
C LYS A 289 26.71 -19.39 9.46
N ARG A 290 26.54 -20.37 10.34
CA ARG A 290 26.31 -21.79 10.05
C ARG A 290 24.81 -22.11 9.88
N PHE A 291 24.18 -21.40 8.95
CA PHE A 291 22.77 -21.60 8.61
C PHE A 291 22.52 -22.97 7.96
N ASP A 292 23.55 -23.51 7.31
CA ASP A 292 23.64 -24.87 6.77
C ASP A 292 23.35 -25.92 7.86
N ILE A 293 24.10 -25.91 8.97
CA ILE A 293 23.90 -26.84 10.09
C ILE A 293 22.52 -26.63 10.73
N LEU A 294 22.13 -25.36 10.94
CA LEU A 294 20.86 -25.02 11.58
C LEU A 294 19.65 -25.52 10.77
N TYR A 295 19.73 -25.47 9.43
CA TYR A 295 18.69 -25.99 8.55
C TYR A 295 18.43 -27.48 8.78
N PHE A 296 19.49 -28.31 8.83
CA PHE A 296 19.39 -29.76 9.05
C PHE A 296 18.92 -30.11 10.47
N LEU A 297 19.32 -29.33 11.47
CA LEU A 297 18.79 -29.44 12.83
C LEU A 297 17.29 -29.19 12.90
N ASN A 298 16.80 -28.14 12.24
CA ASN A 298 15.37 -27.79 12.26
C ASN A 298 14.51 -28.78 11.46
N LYS A 299 15.04 -29.33 10.36
CA LYS A 299 14.37 -30.38 9.58
C LYS A 299 14.34 -31.74 10.26
N LYS A 300 15.15 -31.93 11.32
CA LYS A 300 15.32 -33.22 12.00
C LYS A 300 15.79 -34.33 11.05
N THR A 301 16.59 -33.98 10.04
CA THR A 301 17.06 -34.92 9.02
C THR A 301 17.83 -36.09 9.65
N HIS A 302 18.60 -35.80 10.71
CA HIS A 302 19.39 -36.77 11.46
C HIS A 302 18.82 -37.09 12.84
N GLY A 303 17.50 -36.92 12.98
CA GLY A 303 16.80 -37.04 14.25
C GLY A 303 16.70 -35.73 15.03
N THR A 304 16.23 -35.83 16.26
CA THR A 304 16.09 -34.70 17.18
C THR A 304 17.46 -34.24 17.69
N TYR A 305 17.54 -32.99 18.15
CA TYR A 305 18.77 -32.49 18.76
C TYR A 305 19.20 -33.31 20.00
N SER A 306 18.26 -33.98 20.67
CA SER A 306 18.55 -34.90 21.77
C SER A 306 19.22 -36.20 21.29
N GLU A 307 18.80 -36.74 20.15
CA GLU A 307 19.43 -37.92 19.53
C GLU A 307 20.83 -37.58 19.01
N ILE A 308 20.97 -36.42 18.35
CA ILE A 308 22.27 -35.92 17.90
C ILE A 308 23.24 -35.76 19.08
N LYS A 309 22.77 -35.30 20.25
CA LYS A 309 23.58 -35.26 21.48
C LYS A 309 24.02 -36.64 21.94
N LYS A 310 23.15 -37.65 21.83
CA LYS A 310 23.46 -39.03 22.17
C LYS A 310 24.55 -39.58 21.25
N ASP A 311 24.39 -39.36 19.95
CA ASP A 311 25.34 -39.80 18.92
C ASP A 311 26.73 -39.16 19.11
N LEU A 312 26.75 -37.89 19.50
CA LEU A 312 27.98 -37.15 19.79
C LEU A 312 28.55 -37.42 21.19
N ARG A 313 27.88 -38.26 21.99
CA ARG A 313 28.20 -38.54 23.40
C ARG A 313 28.24 -37.27 24.29
N TRP A 314 27.53 -36.21 23.89
CA TRP A 314 27.43 -34.93 24.60
C TRP A 314 26.44 -34.96 25.77
N LEU A 315 25.77 -36.09 26.04
CA LEU A 315 24.74 -36.18 27.09
C LEU A 315 25.29 -35.96 28.51
N LYS A 316 26.57 -36.26 28.75
CA LYS A 316 27.22 -36.10 30.07
C LYS A 316 27.87 -34.74 30.25
N GLU A 317 27.93 -33.93 29.20
CA GLU A 317 28.52 -32.60 29.32
C GLU A 317 27.60 -31.71 30.15
N PRO A 318 28.17 -30.89 31.05
CA PRO A 318 27.38 -29.87 31.70
C PRO A 318 26.77 -29.03 30.58
N LYS A 319 25.44 -29.12 30.42
CA LYS A 319 24.69 -28.18 29.58
C LYS A 319 25.29 -26.82 29.92
N PRO A 320 25.77 -26.04 28.93
CA PRO A 320 26.40 -24.75 29.22
C PRO A 320 25.45 -24.08 30.19
N LYS A 321 25.87 -23.93 31.47
CA LYS A 321 24.95 -23.64 32.57
C LYS A 321 24.07 -22.58 32.00
N ARG A 322 22.79 -22.88 31.69
CA ARG A 322 21.91 -21.92 31.01
C ARG A 322 22.09 -20.72 31.88
N ARG A 323 22.83 -19.71 31.40
CA ARG A 323 23.38 -18.69 32.30
C ARG A 323 22.10 -18.23 32.93
N LYS A 324 21.88 -18.56 34.20
CA LYS A 324 20.68 -18.14 34.91
C LYS A 324 21.03 -16.68 35.13
N LEU A 325 20.99 -15.91 34.04
CA LEU A 325 20.71 -14.51 33.99
C LEU A 325 19.21 -14.40 34.28
N LYS A 326 18.79 -15.11 35.34
CA LYS A 326 17.96 -14.54 36.37
C LYS A 326 18.79 -13.36 36.80
N PHE A 327 18.35 -12.17 36.43
CA PHE A 327 18.48 -11.08 37.37
C PHE A 327 18.14 -11.68 38.74
N SER A 328 19.16 -11.77 39.61
CA SER A 328 19.07 -12.46 40.89
C SER A 328 17.96 -11.83 41.75
N SER A 329 17.67 -10.56 41.47
CA SER A 329 16.56 -9.78 42.01
C SER A 329 15.90 -8.91 40.92
N LYS A 330 14.77 -8.30 41.27
CA LYS A 330 14.14 -7.25 40.47
C LYS A 330 15.02 -6.00 40.40
N GLU A 331 15.79 -5.76 41.44
CA GLU A 331 16.66 -4.62 41.60
C GLU A 331 17.85 -4.70 40.64
N GLU A 332 18.47 -5.88 40.50
CA GLU A 332 19.56 -6.09 39.53
C GLU A 332 19.10 -5.85 38.08
N PHE A 333 17.87 -6.29 37.74
CA PHE A 333 17.26 -5.99 36.43
C PHE A 333 17.12 -4.48 36.20
N MET A 334 16.64 -3.76 37.21
CA MET A 334 16.46 -2.31 37.13
C MET A 334 17.79 -1.57 37.06
N ASP A 335 18.83 -2.02 37.77
CA ASP A 335 20.16 -1.43 37.74
C ASP A 335 20.84 -1.60 36.38
N GLN A 336 20.73 -2.79 35.77
CA GLN A 336 21.24 -2.98 34.41
C GLN A 336 20.51 -2.08 33.39
N LEU A 337 19.19 -1.88 33.55
CA LEU A 337 18.46 -0.92 32.72
C LEU A 337 18.93 0.52 32.92
N ARG A 338 19.20 0.92 34.17
CA ARG A 338 19.77 2.25 34.47
C ARG A 338 21.14 2.42 33.80
N GLY A 339 22.00 1.40 33.85
CA GLY A 339 23.30 1.41 33.16
C GLY A 339 23.15 1.62 31.64
N ILE A 340 22.24 0.88 31.00
CA ILE A 340 21.95 1.05 29.57
C ILE A 340 21.44 2.47 29.28
N ARG A 341 20.60 3.05 30.13
CA ARG A 341 20.15 4.45 29.96
C ARG A 341 21.31 5.43 30.04
N THR A 342 22.22 5.25 31.01
CA THR A 342 23.42 6.10 31.16
C THR A 342 24.28 6.02 29.91
N GLU A 343 24.49 4.82 29.35
CA GLU A 343 25.26 4.61 28.12
C GLU A 343 24.68 5.38 26.92
N PHE A 344 23.36 5.40 26.76
CA PHE A 344 22.72 6.12 25.65
C PHE A 344 22.53 7.62 25.89
N GLY A 345 22.70 8.11 27.12
CA GLY A 345 22.33 9.48 27.50
C GLY A 345 20.82 9.79 27.35
N ARG A 346 20.01 8.77 27.02
CA ARG A 346 18.56 8.85 26.83
C ARG A 346 17.92 7.53 27.20
N ARG A 347 16.59 7.51 27.29
CA ARG A 347 15.86 6.26 27.45
C ARG A 347 16.15 5.31 26.28
N PRO A 348 16.57 4.06 26.55
CA PRO A 348 16.77 3.08 25.49
C PRO A 348 15.42 2.60 24.94
N THR A 349 15.39 2.31 23.64
CA THR A 349 14.27 1.63 23.00
C THR A 349 14.24 0.14 23.41
N GLN A 350 13.10 -0.51 23.25
CA GLN A 350 12.98 -1.94 23.54
C GLN A 350 13.98 -2.77 22.70
N GLU A 351 14.21 -2.36 21.46
CA GLU A 351 15.14 -3.03 20.55
C GLU A 351 16.60 -2.81 20.95
N GLU A 352 16.97 -1.61 21.41
CA GLU A 352 18.30 -1.34 21.98
C GLU A 352 18.57 -2.17 23.23
N VAL A 353 17.59 -2.27 24.13
CA VAL A 353 17.66 -3.14 25.30
C VAL A 353 17.77 -4.61 24.90
N PHE A 354 17.09 -5.03 23.83
CA PHE A 354 17.21 -6.40 23.30
C PHE A 354 18.56 -6.66 22.62
N ARG A 355 19.15 -5.63 22.00
CA ARG A 355 20.45 -5.73 21.35
C ARG A 355 21.58 -5.84 22.37
N ILE A 356 21.55 -5.01 23.42
CA ILE A 356 22.59 -5.02 24.47
C ILE A 356 22.34 -6.16 25.47
N GLY A 357 21.10 -6.28 25.94
CA GLY A 357 20.70 -7.26 26.95
C GLY A 357 20.40 -8.66 26.41
N GLY A 358 20.37 -8.80 25.08
CA GLY A 358 20.07 -10.05 24.38
C GLY A 358 18.68 -10.61 24.66
N ARG A 359 18.54 -11.92 24.42
CA ARG A 359 17.29 -12.68 24.60
C ARG A 359 16.81 -12.73 26.06
N ASN A 360 17.67 -12.39 27.04
CA ASN A 360 17.36 -12.44 28.47
C ASN A 360 16.45 -11.29 28.89
N PHE A 361 16.75 -10.07 28.47
CA PHE A 361 15.87 -8.92 28.67
C PHE A 361 14.50 -9.14 28.03
N ALA A 362 14.48 -9.64 26.80
CA ALA A 362 13.24 -9.99 26.10
C ALA A 362 12.42 -11.03 26.87
N THR A 363 13.07 -12.04 27.44
CA THR A 363 12.41 -13.10 28.22
C THR A 363 11.92 -12.58 29.57
N ALA A 364 12.72 -11.78 30.29
CA ALA A 364 12.35 -11.18 31.56
C ALA A 364 11.13 -10.24 31.42
N ILE A 365 11.09 -9.46 30.34
CA ILE A 365 9.96 -8.59 30.00
C ILE A 365 8.75 -9.43 29.55
N ARG A 366 8.93 -10.43 28.69
CA ARG A 366 7.84 -11.27 28.13
C ARG A 366 7.18 -12.16 29.17
N ASN A 367 7.97 -12.75 30.06
CA ASN A 367 7.47 -13.61 31.15
C ASN A 367 6.78 -12.82 32.27
N LYS A 368 6.64 -11.50 32.10
CA LYS A 368 5.97 -10.58 33.03
C LYS A 368 6.52 -10.59 34.46
N HIS A 369 7.72 -11.11 34.69
CA HIS A 369 8.36 -11.07 36.02
C HIS A 369 8.49 -9.63 36.53
N TYR A 370 8.59 -8.66 35.61
CA TYR A 370 8.72 -7.24 35.93
C TYR A 370 7.62 -6.35 35.31
N GLY A 371 6.56 -6.96 34.76
CA GLY A 371 5.46 -6.26 34.08
C GLY A 371 5.69 -6.02 32.58
N SER A 372 4.91 -5.12 31.97
CA SER A 372 5.15 -4.66 30.60
C SER A 372 6.37 -3.75 30.55
N TRP A 373 6.95 -3.53 29.35
CA TRP A 373 7.99 -2.53 29.15
C TRP A 373 7.59 -1.15 29.71
N ASP A 374 6.31 -0.79 29.56
CA ASP A 374 5.77 0.46 30.12
C ASP A 374 5.77 0.46 31.66
N ALA A 375 5.41 -0.65 32.31
CA ALA A 375 5.44 -0.73 33.77
C ALA A 375 6.88 -0.62 34.33
N ILE A 376 7.85 -1.13 33.58
CA ILE A 376 9.28 -1.04 33.91
C ILE A 376 9.75 0.42 33.83
N VAL A 377 9.40 1.10 32.74
CA VAL A 377 9.69 2.52 32.53
C VAL A 377 9.09 3.38 33.63
N ASP A 378 7.82 3.12 33.97
CA ASP A 378 7.10 3.84 35.02
C ASP A 378 7.80 3.66 36.38
N LYS A 379 8.16 2.41 36.72
CA LYS A 379 8.87 2.08 37.96
C LYS A 379 10.27 2.71 38.02
N LEU A 380 10.92 2.90 36.86
CA LEU A 380 12.23 3.54 36.77
C LEU A 380 12.17 5.08 36.80
N GLY A 381 10.96 5.67 36.86
CA GLY A 381 10.78 7.12 36.78
C GLY A 381 11.30 7.70 35.46
N TRP A 382 11.36 6.87 34.42
CA TRP A 382 11.79 7.33 33.10
C TRP A 382 10.62 8.03 32.43
N GLU A 383 10.87 9.19 31.83
CA GLU A 383 9.84 9.85 31.05
C GLU A 383 9.25 8.88 30.03
N GLN A 384 7.94 8.73 30.07
CA GLN A 384 7.23 7.84 29.17
C GLN A 384 7.34 8.43 27.76
N THR A 385 8.18 7.82 26.90
CA THR A 385 8.17 8.11 25.47
C THR A 385 6.75 7.92 24.98
N PHE A 386 6.28 8.99 24.38
CA PHE A 386 4.89 9.30 24.23
C PHE A 386 4.02 8.08 23.83
N TYR A 387 3.12 7.63 24.72
CA TYR A 387 2.08 6.65 24.38
C TYR A 387 1.41 7.02 23.06
N THR A 388 1.20 6.03 22.19
CA THR A 388 0.41 6.18 20.95
C THR A 388 -0.88 6.97 21.20
N ASN A 389 -1.54 6.76 22.35
CA ASN A 389 -2.79 7.43 22.68
C ASN A 389 -2.70 8.96 22.80
N GLN A 390 -1.56 9.56 23.17
CA GLN A 390 -1.50 11.02 23.23
C GLN A 390 -1.37 11.65 21.85
N PHE A 391 -0.73 10.95 20.92
CA PHE A 391 -0.74 11.30 19.50
C PHE A 391 -2.07 11.00 18.82
N ARG A 392 -3.07 10.48 19.56
CA ARG A 392 -4.46 10.49 19.07
C ARG A 392 -5.02 11.90 19.04
N ASN A 393 -4.58 12.76 19.96
CA ASN A 393 -4.78 14.19 19.85
C ASN A 393 -3.88 14.72 18.73
N GLU A 394 -4.48 15.42 17.79
CA GLU A 394 -3.76 15.96 16.63
C GLU A 394 -2.68 16.96 17.03
N GLY A 395 -2.96 17.87 17.97
CA GLY A 395 -1.99 18.87 18.43
C GLY A 395 -0.71 18.25 18.99
N ASN A 396 -0.83 17.16 19.75
CA ASN A 396 0.33 16.42 20.27
C ASN A 396 1.15 15.76 19.15
N ALA A 397 0.47 15.23 18.12
CA ALA A 397 1.15 14.65 16.97
C ALA A 397 1.85 15.74 16.14
N VAL A 398 1.25 16.93 16.02
CA VAL A 398 1.85 18.08 15.34
C VAL A 398 3.08 18.59 16.12
N ALA A 399 2.95 18.79 17.43
CA ALA A 399 4.05 19.22 18.28
C ALA A 399 5.25 18.26 18.24
N ALA A 400 4.98 16.95 18.18
CA ALA A 400 6.04 15.94 18.10
C ALA A 400 6.71 15.85 16.72
N ILE A 401 5.99 16.12 15.63
CA ILE A 401 6.56 16.06 14.28
C ILE A 401 7.23 17.37 13.86
N ALA A 402 6.81 18.51 14.40
CA ALA A 402 7.32 19.85 14.06
C ALA A 402 8.86 19.97 14.15
N PRO A 403 9.55 19.59 15.25
CA PRO A 403 11.01 19.69 15.33
C PRO A 403 11.71 18.78 14.33
N VAL A 404 11.10 17.65 13.96
CA VAL A 404 11.63 16.75 12.92
C VAL A 404 11.51 17.40 11.55
N VAL A 405 10.38 18.05 11.26
CA VAL A 405 10.17 18.78 10.00
C VAL A 405 11.16 19.94 9.88
N GLU A 406 11.39 20.68 10.96
CA GLU A 406 12.36 21.76 11.03
C GLU A 406 13.79 21.25 10.77
N THR A 407 14.19 20.19 11.48
CA THR A 407 15.52 19.55 11.31
C THR A 407 15.76 19.05 9.88
N LEU A 408 14.74 18.47 9.24
CA LEU A 408 14.88 17.90 7.90
C LEU A 408 14.62 18.90 6.77
N GLY A 409 14.07 20.08 7.07
CA GLY A 409 13.57 21.03 6.07
C GLY A 409 12.44 20.47 5.18
N ARG A 410 11.87 19.32 5.54
CA ARG A 410 10.78 18.63 4.82
C ARG A 410 10.02 17.69 5.75
N PHE A 411 8.83 17.28 5.31
CA PHE A 411 8.08 16.26 6.03
C PHE A 411 8.82 14.90 6.03
N PRO A 412 8.98 14.25 7.20
CA PRO A 412 9.74 13.01 7.31
C PRO A 412 9.00 11.83 6.66
N LYS A 413 9.77 10.84 6.19
CA LYS A 413 9.26 9.53 5.76
C LYS A 413 8.98 8.64 6.97
N ARG A 414 8.21 7.57 6.73
CA ARG A 414 7.86 6.59 7.77
C ARG A 414 9.10 5.96 8.41
N GLU A 415 10.09 5.63 7.59
CA GLU A 415 11.32 4.97 7.99
C GLU A 415 12.21 5.91 8.82
N GLU A 416 12.25 7.19 8.46
CA GLU A 416 13.02 8.23 9.17
C GLU A 416 12.48 8.45 10.59
N LEU A 417 11.15 8.56 10.72
CA LEU A 417 10.52 8.63 12.04
C LEU A 417 10.81 7.38 12.88
N ARG A 418 10.82 6.19 12.28
CA ARG A 418 11.15 4.95 13.00
C ARG A 418 12.61 4.90 13.46
N SER A 419 13.56 5.29 12.61
CA SER A 419 14.98 5.34 12.97
C SER A 419 15.27 6.38 14.07
N MET A 420 14.44 7.43 14.16
CA MET A 420 14.50 8.44 15.23
C MET A 420 13.77 8.00 16.52
N GLY A 421 13.28 6.76 16.59
CA GLY A 421 12.53 6.26 17.76
C GLY A 421 11.08 6.74 17.86
N LEU A 422 10.57 7.47 16.87
CA LEU A 422 9.20 7.99 16.80
C LEU A 422 8.21 6.97 16.19
N GLY A 423 8.43 5.68 16.46
CA GLY A 423 7.58 4.60 15.96
C GLY A 423 6.13 4.68 16.46
N SER A 424 5.91 5.17 17.67
CA SER A 424 4.57 5.39 18.23
C SER A 424 3.82 6.52 17.50
N LEU A 425 4.52 7.59 17.10
CA LEU A 425 3.97 8.68 16.27
C LEU A 425 3.57 8.17 14.89
N VAL A 426 4.42 7.35 14.24
CA VAL A 426 4.10 6.69 12.95
C VAL A 426 2.84 5.85 13.05
N TYR A 427 2.74 5.04 14.10
CA TYR A 427 1.55 4.22 14.33
C TYR A 427 0.31 5.09 14.54
N ALA A 428 0.43 6.15 15.33
CA ALA A 428 -0.67 7.07 15.62
C ALA A 428 -1.19 7.79 14.38
N ILE A 429 -0.27 8.35 13.58
CA ILE A 429 -0.56 9.00 12.31
C ILE A 429 -1.29 8.05 11.36
N SER A 430 -0.81 6.80 11.25
CA SER A 430 -1.42 5.79 10.39
C SER A 430 -2.81 5.37 10.87
N THR A 431 -3.03 5.28 12.18
CA THR A 431 -4.23 4.70 12.76
C THR A 431 -5.34 5.72 12.97
N TRP A 432 -5.01 6.94 13.40
CA TRP A 432 -6.00 7.94 13.80
C TRP A 432 -6.05 9.17 12.89
N HIS A 433 -4.98 9.43 12.12
CA HIS A 433 -4.90 10.62 11.28
C HIS A 433 -4.89 10.33 9.78
N GLY A 434 -5.25 9.10 9.39
CA GLY A 434 -5.44 8.72 7.99
C GLY A 434 -4.14 8.47 7.19
N GLY A 435 -3.01 8.27 7.86
CA GLY A 435 -1.70 8.09 7.22
C GLY A 435 -0.88 9.38 7.13
N LEU A 436 0.40 9.25 6.75
CA LEU A 436 1.34 10.39 6.74
C LEU A 436 0.86 11.53 5.82
N GLU A 437 0.34 11.23 4.64
CA GLU A 437 -0.11 12.27 3.69
C GLU A 437 -1.37 12.99 4.17
N ALA A 438 -2.35 12.27 4.70
CA ALA A 438 -3.55 12.87 5.27
C ALA A 438 -3.22 13.74 6.47
N PHE A 439 -2.37 13.24 7.37
CA PHE A 439 -1.91 13.97 8.54
C PHE A 439 -1.09 15.22 8.16
N LYS A 440 -0.17 15.11 7.20
CA LYS A 440 0.59 16.25 6.67
C LYS A 440 -0.34 17.37 6.17
N LYS A 441 -1.36 17.02 5.38
CA LYS A 441 -2.37 17.97 4.89
C LYS A 441 -3.17 18.57 6.03
N LYS A 442 -3.59 17.75 6.99
CA LYS A 442 -4.43 18.16 8.13
C LYS A 442 -3.69 19.11 9.07
N ALA A 443 -2.43 18.82 9.34
CA ALA A 443 -1.53 19.59 10.18
C ALA A 443 -1.00 20.90 9.53
N GLY A 444 -1.48 21.25 8.34
CA GLY A 444 -1.08 22.49 7.66
C GLY A 444 0.36 22.51 7.17
N PHE A 445 1.10 21.40 7.25
CA PHE A 445 2.43 21.33 6.66
C PHE A 445 2.28 21.49 5.14
N PRO A 446 3.10 22.33 4.50
CA PRO A 446 3.02 22.52 3.07
C PRO A 446 3.20 21.16 2.40
N SER A 447 2.12 20.64 1.82
CA SER A 447 2.26 19.71 0.73
C SER A 447 2.92 20.52 -0.37
N LYS A 448 4.27 20.53 -0.41
CA LYS A 448 4.94 20.58 -1.71
C LYS A 448 4.25 19.45 -2.47
N LYS A 449 3.28 19.81 -3.31
CA LYS A 449 2.71 18.88 -4.28
C LYS A 449 3.96 18.41 -4.98
N MET A 450 4.37 17.19 -4.69
CA MET A 450 5.43 16.56 -5.44
C MET A 450 4.82 16.55 -6.84
N LYS A 451 5.29 17.50 -7.67
CA LYS A 451 4.82 17.70 -9.03
C LYS A 451 4.82 16.29 -9.60
N ARG A 452 3.61 15.74 -9.82
CA ARG A 452 3.48 14.32 -10.22
C ARG A 452 4.37 14.17 -11.44
N ARG A 453 4.96 13.00 -11.68
CA ARG A 453 5.77 12.77 -12.90
C ARG A 453 5.06 13.28 -14.18
N SER A 454 3.72 13.27 -14.19
CA SER A 454 2.88 13.85 -15.25
C SER A 454 2.92 15.37 -15.41
N SER A 455 3.21 16.18 -14.39
CA SER A 455 3.27 17.64 -14.54
C SER A 455 4.51 18.10 -15.30
N TYR A 456 5.54 17.26 -15.40
CA TYR A 456 6.71 17.49 -16.26
C TYR A 456 6.55 16.88 -17.66
N ALA A 457 5.39 16.27 -17.96
CA ALA A 457 5.03 15.95 -19.33
C ALA A 457 4.67 17.22 -20.12
N ASP A 458 4.29 18.30 -19.44
CA ASP A 458 4.20 19.63 -20.03
C ASP A 458 5.62 20.24 -20.13
N PRO A 459 6.12 20.50 -21.36
CA PRO A 459 7.45 21.05 -21.57
C PRO A 459 7.67 22.37 -20.82
N GLN A 460 6.63 23.20 -20.66
CA GLN A 460 6.74 24.51 -20.01
C GLN A 460 7.08 24.36 -18.52
N ASN A 461 6.40 23.44 -17.84
CA ASN A 461 6.62 23.17 -16.41
C ASN A 461 7.98 22.55 -16.15
N LEU A 462 8.47 21.72 -17.08
CA LEU A 462 9.79 21.13 -17.04
C LEU A 462 10.87 22.20 -17.22
N VAL A 463 10.74 23.05 -18.24
CA VAL A 463 11.68 24.15 -18.53
C VAL A 463 11.79 25.13 -17.37
N THR A 464 10.67 25.61 -16.83
CA THR A 464 10.67 26.55 -15.71
C THR A 464 11.37 25.97 -14.48
N GLU A 465 11.18 24.66 -14.22
CA GLU A 465 11.82 24.01 -13.08
C GLU A 465 13.32 23.79 -13.31
N LEU A 466 13.73 23.42 -14.53
CA LEU A 466 15.15 23.32 -14.91
C LEU A 466 15.85 24.69 -14.79
N GLN A 467 15.24 25.77 -15.30
CA GLN A 467 15.75 27.13 -15.16
C GLN A 467 15.86 27.55 -13.70
N LYS A 468 14.90 27.20 -12.86
CA LYS A 468 14.95 27.53 -11.43
C LYS A 468 16.14 26.89 -10.70
N ILE A 469 16.51 25.67 -11.10
CA ILE A 469 17.58 24.91 -10.43
C ILE A 469 18.96 25.27 -11.00
N PHE A 470 19.05 25.43 -12.32
CA PHE A 470 20.32 25.53 -13.03
C PHE A 470 20.56 26.89 -13.69
N GLY A 471 19.58 27.80 -13.65
CA GLY A 471 19.65 29.10 -14.30
C GLY A 471 19.79 28.95 -15.82
N SER A 472 20.85 29.54 -16.36
CA SER A 472 21.25 29.44 -17.76
C SER A 472 22.27 28.34 -18.04
N ARG A 473 22.69 27.56 -17.03
CA ARG A 473 23.74 26.54 -17.19
C ARG A 473 23.15 25.28 -17.81
N ASP A 474 23.98 24.60 -18.61
CA ASP A 474 23.63 23.30 -19.18
C ASP A 474 23.40 22.25 -18.10
N VAL A 475 22.34 21.47 -18.27
CA VAL A 475 21.91 20.40 -17.37
C VAL A 475 22.30 19.08 -17.99
N SER A 476 22.98 18.23 -17.22
CA SER A 476 23.33 16.88 -17.64
C SER A 476 22.53 15.82 -16.88
N THR A 477 22.28 14.69 -17.54
CA THR A 477 21.64 13.52 -16.90
C THR A 477 22.36 13.07 -15.63
N PRO A 478 23.71 12.96 -15.59
CA PRO A 478 24.43 12.59 -14.37
C PRO A 478 24.20 13.57 -13.21
N LEU A 479 24.13 14.87 -13.49
CA LEU A 479 23.88 15.88 -12.46
C LEU A 479 22.48 15.74 -11.85
N LEU A 480 21.46 15.46 -12.68
CA LEU A 480 20.09 15.20 -12.19
C LEU A 480 20.01 13.91 -11.35
N ILE A 481 20.77 12.87 -11.70
CA ILE A 481 20.88 11.63 -10.91
C ILE A 481 21.53 11.92 -9.55
N GLN A 482 22.63 12.68 -9.54
CA GLN A 482 23.34 13.07 -8.31
C GLN A 482 22.42 13.87 -7.37
N LEU A 483 21.62 14.78 -7.93
CA LEU A 483 20.62 15.57 -7.21
C LEU A 483 19.34 14.78 -6.87
N LYS A 484 19.25 13.51 -7.27
CA LYS A 484 18.09 12.62 -7.08
C LYS A 484 16.79 13.21 -7.65
N ARG A 485 16.88 13.97 -8.76
CA ARG A 485 15.75 14.59 -9.48
C ARG A 485 15.21 13.70 -10.60
N PHE A 486 14.83 12.47 -10.25
CA PHE A 486 14.27 11.48 -11.18
C PHE A 486 12.93 11.92 -11.80
N ASP A 487 12.24 12.85 -11.16
CA ASP A 487 11.04 13.51 -11.67
C ASP A 487 11.33 14.33 -12.94
N LEU A 488 12.45 15.05 -12.98
CA LEU A 488 12.88 15.85 -14.13
C LEU A 488 13.46 14.99 -15.25
N LEU A 489 14.19 13.92 -14.90
CA LEU A 489 14.69 12.94 -15.89
C LEU A 489 13.55 12.30 -16.67
N TYR A 490 12.49 11.89 -15.98
CA TYR A 490 11.28 11.38 -16.61
C TYR A 490 10.63 12.44 -17.52
N GLY A 491 10.52 13.69 -17.05
CA GLY A 491 10.01 14.79 -17.86
C GLY A 491 10.83 15.00 -19.14
N ILE A 492 12.15 14.96 -19.04
CA ILE A 492 13.08 15.07 -20.17
C ILE A 492 12.84 13.94 -21.18
N GLU A 493 12.72 12.70 -20.70
CA GLU A 493 12.47 11.52 -21.54
C GLU A 493 11.14 11.65 -22.30
N VAL A 494 10.07 12.01 -21.60
CA VAL A 494 8.73 12.21 -22.20
C VAL A 494 8.71 13.34 -23.23
N ASN A 495 9.58 14.34 -23.08
CA ASN A 495 9.68 15.47 -24.01
C ASN A 495 10.74 15.26 -25.10
N GLY A 496 11.10 14.01 -25.42
CA GLY A 496 12.00 13.69 -26.54
C GLY A 496 13.48 13.87 -26.22
N GLY A 497 13.85 13.88 -24.94
CA GLY A 497 15.23 13.97 -24.47
C GLY A 497 15.74 15.40 -24.27
N LEU A 498 16.94 15.52 -23.70
CA LEU A 498 17.56 16.80 -23.31
C LEU A 498 17.67 17.78 -24.48
N SER A 499 18.04 17.28 -25.68
CA SER A 499 18.19 18.12 -26.87
C SER A 499 16.90 18.85 -27.25
N GLN A 500 15.75 18.17 -27.18
CA GLN A 500 14.45 18.76 -27.52
C GLN A 500 13.98 19.76 -26.46
N VAL A 501 14.21 19.45 -25.18
CA VAL A 501 13.93 20.39 -24.09
C VAL A 501 14.75 21.67 -24.25
N TRP A 502 16.04 21.58 -24.59
CA TRP A 502 16.88 22.75 -24.85
C TRP A 502 16.47 23.57 -26.06
N LYS A 503 16.03 22.89 -27.14
CA LYS A 503 15.47 23.56 -28.30
C LYS A 503 14.26 24.42 -27.90
N GLY A 504 13.33 23.85 -27.13
CA GLY A 504 12.19 24.58 -26.58
C GLY A 504 12.59 25.74 -25.65
N MET A 505 13.63 25.57 -24.83
CA MET A 505 14.16 26.64 -23.97
C MET A 505 14.71 27.82 -24.78
N ARG A 506 15.45 27.55 -25.86
CA ARG A 506 15.99 28.60 -26.74
C ARG A 506 14.88 29.33 -27.48
N GLU A 507 13.88 28.61 -27.97
CA GLU A 507 12.72 29.20 -28.64
C GLU A 507 11.90 30.08 -27.69
N MET A 508 11.67 29.65 -26.45
CA MET A 508 11.00 30.47 -25.43
C MET A 508 11.79 31.71 -25.04
N ARG A 509 13.12 31.60 -24.89
CA ARG A 509 13.98 32.76 -24.58
C ARG A 509 13.92 33.79 -25.71
N ARG A 510 14.06 33.33 -26.95
CA ARG A 510 13.93 34.19 -28.14
C ARG A 510 12.55 34.87 -28.18
N TYR A 511 11.50 34.17 -27.75
CA TYR A 511 10.16 34.73 -27.64
C TYR A 511 10.01 35.77 -26.52
N SER A 512 10.62 35.56 -25.34
CA SER A 512 10.59 36.55 -24.25
C SER A 512 11.40 37.81 -24.60
N GLU A 513 12.54 37.66 -25.26
CA GLU A 513 13.36 38.78 -25.73
C GLU A 513 12.62 39.62 -26.79
N LEU A 514 11.92 38.97 -27.72
CA LEU A 514 11.05 39.66 -28.71
C LEU A 514 9.85 40.38 -28.07
N LYS A 515 9.41 39.94 -26.90
CA LYS A 515 8.24 40.51 -26.21
C LYS A 515 8.59 41.81 -25.47
N GLU A 516 9.85 42.01 -25.08
CA GLU A 516 10.30 43.20 -24.35
C GLU A 516 10.81 44.32 -25.28
N GLU A 517 11.17 44.02 -26.53
CA GLU A 517 11.81 45.02 -27.43
C GLU A 517 11.05 45.36 -28.72
N SER A 518 9.82 44.89 -28.94
CA SER A 518 9.16 45.06 -30.24
C SER A 518 7.95 46.03 -30.23
N PRO A 519 8.07 47.23 -30.84
CA PRO A 519 6.93 48.13 -31.16
C PRO A 519 5.80 47.43 -31.93
N THR A 520 6.10 46.29 -32.55
CA THR A 520 5.17 45.49 -33.35
C THR A 520 4.10 44.80 -32.50
N TYR A 521 4.35 44.50 -31.22
CA TYR A 521 3.34 43.86 -30.35
C TYR A 521 2.24 44.84 -29.91
N ILE A 522 2.59 46.13 -29.75
CA ILE A 522 1.64 47.21 -29.49
C ILE A 522 0.79 47.45 -30.75
N ALA A 523 1.42 47.49 -31.93
CA ALA A 523 0.71 47.63 -33.20
C ALA A 523 -0.27 46.47 -33.48
N VAL A 524 0.04 45.23 -33.08
CA VAL A 524 -0.89 44.08 -33.24
C VAL A 524 -2.11 44.22 -32.31
N ALA A 525 -1.94 44.74 -31.09
CA ALA A 525 -3.06 44.98 -30.18
C ALA A 525 -3.97 46.12 -30.68
N GLU A 526 -3.40 47.17 -31.27
CA GLU A 526 -4.14 48.28 -31.89
C GLU A 526 -4.88 47.84 -33.16
N VAL A 527 -4.27 46.97 -33.98
CA VAL A 527 -4.92 46.40 -35.18
C VAL A 527 -6.09 45.48 -34.82
N VAL A 528 -5.96 44.69 -33.76
CA VAL A 528 -7.06 43.84 -33.25
C VAL A 528 -8.19 44.68 -32.64
N ALA A 529 -7.86 45.82 -32.03
CA ALA A 529 -8.86 46.77 -31.51
C ALA A 529 -9.58 47.53 -32.65
N ALA A 530 -8.89 47.84 -33.74
CA ALA A 530 -9.43 48.53 -34.92
C ALA A 530 -10.30 47.61 -35.81
N ALA A 531 -10.03 46.31 -35.84
CA ALA A 531 -10.73 45.33 -36.69
C ALA A 531 -12.12 44.88 -36.17
N LYS A 532 -12.89 45.79 -35.57
CA LYS A 532 -14.33 45.57 -35.34
C LYS A 532 -15.10 45.74 -36.66
N GLY A 533 -14.98 44.76 -37.55
CA GLY A 533 -15.94 44.54 -38.65
C GLY A 533 -15.40 44.55 -40.08
N ASP A 534 -14.17 45.02 -40.32
CA ASP A 534 -13.60 45.06 -41.68
C ASP A 534 -12.50 44.00 -41.87
N THR A 535 -12.84 42.94 -42.61
CA THR A 535 -11.96 41.78 -42.83
C THR A 535 -10.94 42.00 -43.96
N GLU A 536 -11.19 42.92 -44.89
CA GLU A 536 -10.24 43.24 -45.97
C GLU A 536 -9.07 44.09 -45.43
N ALA A 537 -9.36 45.07 -44.58
CA ALA A 537 -8.34 45.89 -43.93
C ALA A 537 -7.38 45.04 -43.07
N LEU A 538 -7.90 44.02 -42.39
CA LEU A 538 -7.10 43.09 -41.59
C LEU A 538 -6.11 42.29 -42.44
N ASP A 539 -6.52 41.80 -43.62
CA ASP A 539 -5.66 40.97 -44.45
C ASP A 539 -4.54 41.78 -45.13
N VAL A 540 -4.78 43.06 -45.44
CA VAL A 540 -3.75 44.01 -45.93
C VAL A 540 -2.68 44.27 -44.86
N VAL A 541 -3.07 44.44 -43.59
CA VAL A 541 -2.12 44.64 -42.49
C VAL A 541 -1.33 43.36 -42.20
N LEU A 542 -2.01 42.21 -42.16
CA LEU A 542 -1.36 40.92 -41.98
C LEU A 542 -0.32 40.67 -43.08
N LYS A 543 -0.59 41.06 -44.34
CA LYS A 543 0.33 40.92 -45.48
C LYS A 543 1.62 41.73 -45.36
N LYS A 544 1.68 42.75 -44.50
CA LYS A 544 2.90 43.52 -44.23
C LYS A 544 3.70 43.00 -43.03
N MET A 545 3.15 42.07 -42.25
CA MET A 545 3.83 41.48 -41.09
C MET A 545 4.77 40.35 -41.48
N ASP A 546 5.81 40.16 -40.68
CA ASP A 546 6.69 38.99 -40.70
C ASP A 546 5.88 37.68 -40.71
N PRO A 547 6.28 36.65 -41.50
CA PRO A 547 5.51 35.42 -41.66
C PRO A 547 5.20 34.68 -40.35
N LEU A 548 6.10 34.70 -39.36
CA LEU A 548 5.88 34.03 -38.08
C LEU A 548 4.86 34.77 -37.22
N ILE A 549 4.94 36.11 -37.20
CA ILE A 549 3.99 36.97 -36.48
C ILE A 549 2.60 36.87 -37.11
N ARG A 550 2.53 36.87 -38.44
CA ARG A 550 1.28 36.68 -39.20
C ARG A 550 0.59 35.37 -38.85
N ARG A 551 1.34 34.27 -38.75
CA ARG A 551 0.80 32.94 -38.42
C ARG A 551 0.23 32.90 -37.01
N PHE A 552 0.87 33.58 -36.07
CA PHE A 552 0.41 33.66 -34.68
C PHE A 552 -0.85 34.54 -34.54
N ALA A 553 -0.86 35.72 -35.17
CA ALA A 553 -2.02 36.62 -35.16
C ALA A 553 -3.27 35.93 -35.73
N ARG A 554 -3.14 35.22 -36.86
CA ARG A 554 -4.25 34.44 -37.44
C ARG A 554 -4.78 33.37 -36.49
N LYS A 555 -3.90 32.65 -35.77
CA LYS A 555 -4.32 31.63 -34.80
C LYS A 555 -5.12 32.22 -33.64
N LYS A 556 -4.70 33.37 -33.11
CA LYS A 556 -5.40 34.02 -31.99
C LYS A 556 -6.75 34.61 -32.38
N ILE A 557 -6.88 35.14 -33.59
CA ILE A 557 -8.16 35.64 -34.11
C ILE A 557 -9.17 34.49 -34.26
N VAL A 558 -8.73 33.33 -34.78
CA VAL A 558 -9.57 32.13 -34.91
C VAL A 558 -10.00 31.57 -33.55
N GLU A 559 -9.11 31.60 -32.55
CA GLU A 559 -9.45 31.19 -31.17
C GLU A 559 -10.44 32.14 -30.49
N GLY A 560 -10.33 33.46 -30.73
CA GLY A 560 -11.25 34.46 -30.20
C GLY A 560 -12.66 34.37 -30.78
N TYR A 561 -12.79 34.10 -32.08
CA TYR A 561 -14.07 33.94 -32.77
C TYR A 561 -14.84 32.66 -32.39
N ARG A 562 -14.18 31.64 -31.83
CA ARG A 562 -14.85 30.41 -31.34
C ARG A 562 -15.37 30.54 -29.91
N GLY A 563 -15.05 31.63 -29.22
CA GLY A 563 -15.47 31.91 -27.84
C GLY A 563 -16.56 32.98 -27.70
N MET A 564 -16.93 33.64 -28.80
CA MET A 564 -18.14 34.46 -28.96
C MET A 564 -19.20 33.64 -29.68
#